data_AF-A0A7J8QXZ2-F1
#
_entry.id   AF-A0A7J8QXZ2-F1
#
_cell.length_a   1.000
_cell.length_b   1.000
_cell.length_c   1.000
_cell.angle_alpha   90.00
_cell.angle_beta   90.00
_cell.angle_gamma   90.00
#
_symmetry.space_group_name_H-M   'P 1'
#
loop_
_entity.id
_entity.type
_entity.pdbx_description
1 polymer ?
#
loop_
_entity_poly.entity_id
_entity_poly.type
_entity_poly.pdbx_seq_one_letter_code
_entity_poly.pdbx_strand_id
1 'polypeptide(L)'
;MDMKGEVLKSRFKRVCVFCGSSTGKRKCYRDAAVELAQELVARKLDLVYGGGSTGLMGLVSQAVHHGGGNVLGYTHHSSAHLIFFLFLGIM
;
A
#
# COMPACT_ATOMS: atom_id res chain seq x y z
N MET A 1 -21.76 -23.25 -20.68
CA MET A 1 -21.24 -23.68 -19.36
C MET A 1 -20.46 -22.50 -18.82
N ASP A 2 -21.19 -21.52 -18.31
CA ASP A 2 -20.67 -20.22 -17.94
C ASP A 2 -20.33 -20.25 -16.47
N MET A 3 -19.08 -20.59 -16.18
CA MET A 3 -18.46 -20.52 -14.87
C MET A 3 -18.18 -19.05 -14.52
N LYS A 4 -19.24 -18.21 -14.48
CA LYS A 4 -19.14 -16.86 -13.92
C LYS A 4 -19.24 -16.98 -12.41
N GLY A 5 -18.12 -17.33 -11.78
CA GLY A 5 -17.90 -16.95 -10.40
C GLY A 5 -18.01 -15.43 -10.35
N GLU A 6 -19.03 -14.91 -9.68
CA GLU A 6 -19.11 -13.49 -9.42
C GLU A 6 -17.87 -13.11 -8.63
N VAL A 7 -16.89 -12.52 -9.33
CA VAL A 7 -15.80 -11.80 -8.69
C VAL A 7 -16.49 -10.67 -7.95
N LEU A 8 -16.72 -10.86 -6.65
CA LEU A 8 -17.37 -9.92 -5.76
C LEU A 8 -16.70 -8.57 -5.97
N LYS A 9 -17.38 -7.70 -6.71
CA LYS A 9 -16.87 -6.40 -7.08
C LYS A 9 -16.80 -5.61 -5.79
N SER A 10 -15.60 -5.50 -5.22
CA SER A 10 -15.37 -4.74 -4.00
C SER A 10 -16.02 -3.36 -4.17
N ARG A 11 -16.88 -2.97 -3.22
CA ARG A 11 -17.49 -1.63 -3.18
C ARG A 11 -16.43 -0.54 -3.15
N PHE A 12 -15.24 -0.87 -2.64
CA PHE A 12 -14.11 0.03 -2.58
C PHE A 12 -13.38 0.03 -3.91
N LYS A 13 -13.05 1.23 -4.40
CA LYS A 13 -12.18 1.40 -5.57
C LYS A 13 -10.72 1.57 -5.18
N ARG A 14 -10.46 2.10 -3.97
CA ARG A 14 -9.11 2.42 -3.49
C ARG A 14 -8.95 2.09 -2.02
N VAL A 15 -7.74 1.74 -1.63
CA VAL A 15 -7.36 1.44 -0.25
C VAL A 15 -6.19 2.35 0.13
N CYS A 16 -6.36 3.09 1.23
CA CYS A 16 -5.28 3.87 1.81
C CYS A 16 -4.46 3.00 2.76
N VAL A 17 -3.15 2.90 2.53
CA VAL A 17 -2.24 2.09 3.34
C VAL A 17 -1.27 3.00 4.08
N PHE A 18 -1.29 2.92 5.41
CA PHE A 18 -0.32 3.55 6.28
C PHE A 18 0.71 2.50 6.74
N CYS A 19 1.96 2.70 6.37
CA CYS A 19 3.08 1.86 6.79
C CYS A 19 4.23 2.73 7.30
N GLY A 20 5.04 2.17 8.20
CA GLY A 20 6.26 2.82 8.64
C GLY A 20 7.25 3.01 7.49
N SER A 21 8.04 4.08 7.56
CA SER A 21 9.17 4.35 6.64
C SER A 21 10.36 3.42 6.90
N SER A 22 10.30 2.60 7.96
CA SER A 22 11.26 1.53 8.24
C SER A 22 10.75 0.21 7.66
N THR A 23 11.66 -0.63 7.18
CA THR A 23 11.35 -1.98 6.66
C THR A 23 10.92 -2.97 7.76
N GLY A 24 10.99 -2.55 9.03
CA GLY A 24 10.86 -3.44 10.18
C GLY A 24 12.07 -4.36 10.35
N LYS A 25 12.29 -4.87 11.56
CA LYS A 25 13.41 -5.81 11.84
C LYS A 25 13.10 -7.24 11.40
N ARG A 26 11.82 -7.58 11.20
CA ARG A 26 11.35 -8.94 10.90
C ARG A 26 10.91 -9.03 9.44
N LYS A 27 11.29 -10.11 8.76
CA LYS A 27 10.92 -10.38 7.36
C LYS A 27 9.39 -10.49 7.17
N CYS A 28 8.67 -10.94 8.19
CA CYS A 28 7.21 -11.08 8.14
C CYS A 28 6.47 -9.78 7.77
N TYR A 29 6.99 -8.60 8.11
CA TYR A 29 6.36 -7.33 7.73
C TYR A 29 6.45 -7.06 6.24
N ARG A 30 7.59 -7.41 5.64
CA ARG A 30 7.79 -7.30 4.20
C ARG A 30 6.92 -8.31 3.46
N ASP A 31 6.86 -9.54 3.95
CA ASP A 31 6.10 -10.60 3.28
C ASP A 31 4.61 -10.26 3.32
N ALA A 32 4.09 -9.81 4.46
CA ALA A 32 2.71 -9.32 4.59
C ALA A 32 2.41 -8.09 3.70
N ALA A 33 3.37 -7.17 3.56
CA ALA A 33 3.24 -6.02 2.68
C ALA A 33 3.12 -6.41 1.20
N VAL A 34 3.88 -7.43 0.77
CA VAL A 34 3.80 -7.97 -0.59
C VAL A 34 2.50 -8.73 -0.81
N GLU A 35 2.09 -9.55 0.15
CA GLU A 35 0.82 -10.29 0.09
C GLU A 35 -0.38 -9.33 0.00
N LEU A 36 -0.39 -8.27 0.80
CA LEU A 36 -1.39 -7.22 0.72
C LEU A 36 -1.42 -6.57 -0.68
N ALA A 37 -0.26 -6.23 -1.23
CA ALA A 37 -0.16 -5.64 -2.56
C ALA A 37 -0.72 -6.56 -3.65
N GLN A 38 -0.42 -7.87 -3.58
CA GLN A 38 -0.94 -8.87 -4.51
C GLN A 38 -2.46 -8.98 -4.43
N GLU A 39 -3.04 -8.96 -3.22
CA GLU A 39 -4.48 -8.97 -3.03
C GLU A 39 -5.16 -7.70 -3.57
N LEU A 40 -4.54 -6.53 -3.41
CA LEU A 40 -5.05 -5.28 -3.98
C LEU A 40 -5.11 -5.36 -5.52
N VAL A 41 -4.04 -5.88 -6.13
CA VAL A 41 -3.97 -6.08 -7.59
C VAL A 41 -5.01 -7.10 -8.07
N ALA A 42 -5.10 -8.26 -7.40
CA ALA A 42 -6.06 -9.30 -7.74
C ALA A 42 -7.51 -8.80 -7.69
N ARG A 43 -7.81 -7.92 -6.74
CA ARG A 43 -9.13 -7.30 -6.56
C ARG A 43 -9.35 -6.04 -7.41
N LYS A 44 -8.35 -5.63 -8.20
CA LYS A 44 -8.36 -4.40 -9.01
C LYS A 44 -8.65 -3.14 -8.18
N LEU A 45 -8.01 -3.06 -7.01
CA LEU A 45 -8.08 -1.92 -6.10
C LEU A 45 -6.88 -1.00 -6.31
N ASP A 46 -7.12 0.31 -6.31
CA ASP A 46 -6.04 1.28 -6.35
C ASP A 46 -5.40 1.41 -4.96
N LEU A 47 -4.08 1.48 -4.90
CA LEU A 47 -3.35 1.79 -3.69
C LEU A 47 -3.21 3.31 -3.52
N VAL A 48 -3.58 3.83 -2.35
CA VAL A 48 -3.28 5.21 -1.94
C VAL A 48 -2.31 5.16 -0.77
N TYR A 49 -1.25 5.96 -0.80
CA TYR A 49 -0.25 6.00 0.27
C TYR A 49 0.43 7.36 0.36
N GLY A 50 1.22 7.58 1.42
CA GLY A 50 1.91 8.85 1.68
C GLY A 50 3.11 9.18 0.77
N GLY A 51 3.31 8.46 -0.34
CA GLY A 51 4.30 8.81 -1.36
C GLY A 51 5.79 8.60 -0.99
N GLY A 52 6.07 7.95 0.15
CA GLY A 52 7.44 7.64 0.58
C GLY A 52 8.04 6.45 -0.16
N SER A 53 9.26 6.58 -0.69
CA SER A 53 9.96 5.52 -1.43
C SER A 53 10.75 4.54 -0.55
N THR A 54 10.81 4.79 0.77
CA THR A 54 11.63 4.02 1.71
C THR A 54 10.81 3.07 2.57
N GLY A 55 11.46 2.01 3.06
CA GLY A 55 10.84 1.09 4.01
C GLY A 55 9.76 0.19 3.41
N LEU A 56 8.73 -0.08 4.21
CA LEU A 56 7.56 -0.87 3.80
C LEU A 56 6.70 -0.12 2.77
N MET A 57 6.66 1.21 2.81
CA MET A 57 5.90 2.03 1.86
C MET A 57 6.39 1.84 0.41
N GLY A 58 7.71 1.82 0.21
CA GLY A 58 8.31 1.53 -1.10
C GLY A 58 8.05 0.09 -1.55
N LEU A 59 8.09 -0.88 -0.64
CA LEU A 59 7.83 -2.29 -0.94
C LEU A 59 6.39 -2.52 -1.42
N VAL A 60 5.39 -1.98 -0.72
CA VAL A 60 3.98 -2.12 -1.11
C VAL A 60 3.72 -1.42 -2.44
N SER A 61 4.20 -0.19 -2.61
CA SER A 61 3.97 0.57 -3.84
C SER A 61 4.59 -0.09 -5.06
N GLN A 62 5.82 -0.60 -4.93
CA GLN A 62 6.50 -1.32 -5.99
C GLN A 62 5.81 -2.66 -6.31
N ALA A 63 5.37 -3.40 -5.30
CA ALA A 63 4.64 -4.65 -5.49
C ALA A 63 3.30 -4.44 -6.22
N VAL A 64 2.53 -3.39 -5.84
CA VAL A 64 1.29 -3.05 -6.55
C VAL A 64 1.57 -2.60 -7.99
N HIS A 65 2.58 -1.76 -8.18
CA HIS A 65 2.95 -1.26 -9.51
C HIS A 65 3.41 -2.39 -10.44
N HIS A 66 4.25 -3.32 -9.95
CA HIS A 66 4.67 -4.51 -10.70
C HIS A 66 3.50 -5.44 -11.03
N GLY A 67 2.48 -5.51 -10.18
CA GLY A 67 1.25 -6.24 -10.46
C GLY A 67 0.33 -5.56 -11.48
N GLY A 68 0.68 -4.37 -11.99
CA GLY A 68 -0.17 -3.60 -12.90
C GLY A 68 -1.32 -2.88 -12.20
N GLY A 69 -1.28 -2.77 -10.86
CA GLY A 69 -2.22 -1.99 -10.08
C GLY A 69 -1.91 -0.50 -10.13
N ASN A 70 -2.93 0.32 -9.86
CA ASN A 70 -2.78 1.76 -9.82
C ASN A 70 -2.27 2.21 -8.44
N VAL A 71 -1.30 3.14 -8.43
CA VAL A 71 -0.68 3.65 -7.20
C VAL A 71 -0.75 5.16 -7.16
N LEU A 72 -1.37 5.71 -6.11
CA LEU A 72 -1.51 7.13 -5.87
C LEU A 72 -0.73 7.53 -4.62
N GLY A 73 0.38 8.24 -4.83
CA GLY A 73 1.22 8.77 -3.76
C GLY A 73 0.93 10.25 -3.48
N TYR A 74 0.67 10.59 -2.23
CA TYR A 74 0.54 11.98 -1.80
C TYR A 74 1.78 12.43 -1.02
N THR A 75 2.64 13.21 -1.66
CA THR A 75 3.80 13.83 -1.01
C THR A 75 3.53 15.32 -0.78
N HIS A 76 3.58 15.77 0.47
CA HIS A 76 3.57 17.21 0.76
C HIS A 76 4.95 17.80 0.45
N HIS A 77 4.99 18.85 -0.38
CA HIS A 77 6.20 19.55 -0.82
C HIS A 77 7.05 20.16 0.32
N SER A 78 6.60 20.13 1.58
CA SER A 78 7.33 20.70 2.74
C SER A 78 7.33 19.83 4.02
N SER A 79 6.66 18.66 4.03
CA SER A 79 6.26 18.04 5.31
C SER A 79 6.35 16.52 5.38
N ALA A 80 7.22 15.87 4.59
CA ALA A 80 7.47 14.43 4.75
C ALA A 80 7.99 14.09 6.17
N HIS A 81 8.69 15.02 6.83
CA HIS A 81 9.11 14.85 8.23
C HIS A 81 7.97 15.09 9.23
N LEU A 82 7.09 16.06 9.00
CA LEU A 82 6.11 16.48 10.02
C LEU A 82 4.97 15.47 10.21
N ILE A 83 4.47 14.86 9.13
CA ILE A 83 3.42 13.82 9.22
C ILE A 83 3.98 12.52 9.81
N PHE A 84 5.24 12.20 9.49
CA PHE A 84 5.91 11.03 10.06
C PHE A 84 6.11 11.20 11.58
N PHE A 85 6.47 12.40 12.04
CA PHE A 85 6.61 12.71 13.46
C PHE A 85 5.27 12.77 14.20
N LEU A 86 4.19 13.25 13.57
CA LEU A 86 2.89 13.33 14.23
C LEU A 86 2.33 11.94 14.60
N PHE A 87 2.60 10.92 13.77
CA PHE A 87 2.20 9.54 14.09
C PHE A 87 3.17 8.83 15.04
N LEU A 88 4.46 9.18 15.04
CA LEU A 88 5.44 8.59 15.96
C LEU A 88 5.38 9.19 17.38
N GLY A 89 4.83 10.41 17.53
CA GLY A 89 4.68 11.08 18.82
C GLY A 89 3.43 10.71 19.62
N ILE A 90 2.55 9.85 19.07
CA ILE A 90 1.35 9.33 19.75
C ILE A 90 1.57 7.88 20.24
N MET A 91 2.78 7.33 20.05
CA MET A 91 3.17 5.99 20.51
C MET A 91 4.14 6.04 21.69
#